data_AF-A0A445AXR2-F1
#
_entry.id   AF-A0A445AXR2-F1
#
_cell.length_a   1.000
_cell.length_b   1.000
_cell.length_c   1.000
_cell.angle_alpha   90.00
_cell.angle_beta   90.00
_cell.angle_gamma   90.00
#
_symmetry.space_group_name_H-M   'P 1'
#
loop_
_entity.id
_entity.type
_entity.pdbx_description
1 polymer ?
#
loop_
_entity_poly.entity_id
_entity_poly.type
_entity_poly.pdbx_seq_one_letter_code
_entity_poly.pdbx_strand_id
1 'polypeptide(L)'
;MISEDTSQILGSGDMDYSEQITNFCTQGNKKELSSACTLLLNFISSDHPRHSLHQLPLRRPRLPHPLLDTSLSAYALSDHSDLAFQLFNKMKRLRIKPNLLTCHSLLSSLVCRHPHSSHSIHLSKQVFNDSLKLGITPNTTTFNILIHDSCLDNNFNDALSLMNQMSDFACSPDNITYNTILDA
;
A
#
# COMPACT_ATOMS: atom_id res chain seq x y z
N MET A 1 -25.94 -21.55 40.29
CA MET A 1 -26.75 -20.34 40.54
C MET A 1 -25.97 -19.20 39.87
N ILE A 2 -26.33 -18.77 38.66
CA ILE A 2 -27.30 -17.69 38.35
C ILE A 2 -26.90 -16.43 39.17
N SER A 3 -26.54 -15.27 38.64
CA SER A 3 -26.93 -14.54 37.42
C SER A 3 -26.02 -13.31 37.23
N GLU A 4 -25.92 -12.86 35.97
CA GLU A 4 -25.98 -11.49 35.45
C GLU A 4 -25.51 -10.30 36.32
N ASP A 5 -24.66 -9.42 35.77
CA ASP A 5 -25.24 -8.22 35.15
C ASP A 5 -24.33 -7.52 34.14
N THR A 6 -25.00 -7.07 33.08
CA THR A 6 -24.49 -6.31 31.95
C THR A 6 -24.46 -4.82 32.27
N SER A 7 -23.48 -4.11 31.70
CA SER A 7 -23.62 -2.84 30.94
C SER A 7 -22.64 -1.73 31.32
N GLN A 8 -22.11 -1.12 30.24
CA GLN A 8 -21.49 0.21 30.14
C GLN A 8 -20.09 0.42 30.75
N ILE A 9 -19.05 0.39 29.89
CA ILE A 9 -18.31 1.62 29.53
C ILE A 9 -17.92 1.51 28.03
N LEU A 10 -18.64 2.26 27.19
CA LEU A 10 -18.18 2.69 25.87
C LEU A 10 -17.08 3.75 26.11
N GLY A 11 -15.85 3.46 25.72
CA GLY A 11 -14.74 4.41 25.70
C GLY A 11 -13.85 4.14 24.49
N SER A 12 -14.09 4.91 23.41
CA SER A 12 -13.18 5.21 22.30
C SER A 12 -12.08 4.16 21.99
N GLY A 13 -12.43 3.21 21.13
CA GLY A 13 -11.50 2.26 20.55
C GLY A 13 -10.72 2.85 19.39
N ASP A 14 -9.48 3.27 19.67
CA ASP A 14 -8.40 3.24 18.71
C ASP A 14 -7.55 2.00 19.06
N MET A 15 -7.94 0.85 18.49
CA MET A 15 -7.06 -0.32 18.52
C MET A 15 -5.83 0.01 17.68
N ASP A 16 -4.67 0.03 18.34
CA ASP A 16 -3.38 0.29 17.73
C ASP A 16 -2.97 -0.91 16.84
N TYR A 17 -3.48 -0.93 15.62
CA TYR A 17 -3.17 -1.94 14.61
C TYR A 17 -1.67 -1.96 14.27
N SER A 18 -0.92 -0.89 14.57
CA SER A 18 0.51 -0.80 14.28
C SER A 18 1.34 -1.76 15.14
N GLU A 19 0.93 -1.98 16.39
CA GLU A 19 1.61 -2.86 17.34
C GLU A 19 1.34 -4.34 17.03
N GLN A 20 0.14 -4.67 16.52
CA GLN A 20 -0.18 -6.02 16.05
C GLN A 20 0.54 -6.39 14.75
N ILE A 21 0.71 -5.44 13.82
CA ILE A 21 1.42 -5.68 12.55
C ILE A 21 2.93 -5.85 12.82
N THR A 22 3.52 -5.03 13.69
CA THR A 22 4.93 -5.15 14.07
C THR A 22 5.20 -6.41 14.88
N ASN A 23 4.30 -6.81 15.81
CA ASN A 23 4.41 -8.10 16.48
C ASN A 23 4.22 -9.29 15.53
N PHE A 24 3.35 -9.22 14.52
CA PHE A 24 3.21 -10.29 13.53
C PHE A 24 4.42 -10.39 12.58
N CYS A 25 5.02 -9.26 12.18
CA CYS A 25 6.27 -9.27 11.41
C CYS A 25 7.48 -9.80 12.22
N THR A 26 7.49 -9.60 13.54
CA THR A 26 8.59 -10.01 14.42
C THR A 26 8.41 -11.41 15.03
N GLN A 27 7.17 -11.90 15.20
CA GLN A 27 6.85 -13.20 15.82
C GLN A 27 6.12 -14.17 14.88
N GLY A 28 5.81 -13.77 13.65
CA GLY A 28 5.07 -14.57 12.66
C GLY A 28 5.82 -15.82 12.22
N ASN A 29 5.32 -16.96 12.69
CA ASN A 29 5.71 -18.32 12.36
C ASN A 29 6.10 -18.48 10.88
N LYS A 30 7.41 -18.58 10.59
CA LYS A 30 7.99 -18.65 9.22
C LYS A 30 7.29 -19.66 8.29
N LYS A 31 6.67 -20.72 8.83
CA LYS A 31 5.93 -21.73 8.07
C LYS A 31 4.58 -21.25 7.53
N GLU A 32 3.84 -20.45 8.29
CA GLU A 32 2.56 -19.89 7.86
C GLU A 32 2.77 -18.74 6.87
N LEU A 33 3.78 -17.90 7.11
CA LEU A 33 4.22 -16.87 6.17
C LEU A 33 4.69 -17.46 4.84
N SER A 34 5.45 -18.56 4.85
CA SER A 34 5.86 -19.26 3.62
C SER A 34 4.67 -19.86 2.87
N SER A 35 3.70 -20.42 3.58
CA SER A 35 2.47 -20.95 2.99
C SER A 35 1.58 -19.84 2.42
N ALA A 36 1.43 -18.73 3.14
CA ALA A 36 0.72 -17.54 2.69
C ALA A 36 1.40 -16.90 1.48
N CYS A 37 2.72 -16.72 1.51
CA CYS A 37 3.52 -16.26 0.37
C CYS A 37 3.35 -17.18 -0.84
N THR A 38 3.37 -18.50 -0.66
CA THR A 38 3.15 -19.45 -1.76
C THR A 38 1.75 -19.33 -2.33
N LEU A 39 0.72 -19.17 -1.47
CA LEU A 39 -0.65 -18.92 -1.90
C LEU A 39 -0.81 -17.57 -2.62
N LEU A 40 -0.10 -16.53 -2.16
CA LEU A 40 -0.10 -15.21 -2.77
C LEU A 40 0.64 -15.18 -4.10
N LEU A 41 1.77 -15.89 -4.21
CA LEU A 41 2.48 -16.08 -5.47
C LEU A 41 1.63 -16.87 -6.45
N ASN A 42 0.99 -17.97 -6.03
CA ASN A 42 0.03 -18.70 -6.86
C ASN A 42 -1.17 -17.83 -7.25
N PHE A 43 -1.64 -16.98 -6.33
CA PHE A 43 -2.67 -16.02 -6.61
C PHE A 43 -2.20 -15.01 -7.66
N ILE A 44 -1.02 -14.41 -7.55
CA ILE A 44 -0.46 -13.50 -8.55
C ILE A 44 -0.30 -14.24 -9.91
N SER A 45 0.31 -15.42 -9.93
CA SER A 45 0.54 -16.25 -11.13
C SER A 45 -0.74 -16.71 -11.84
N SER A 46 -1.85 -16.90 -11.10
CA SER A 46 -3.15 -17.26 -11.70
C SER A 46 -3.79 -16.13 -12.54
N ASP A 47 -3.22 -14.91 -12.52
CA ASP A 47 -3.76 -13.76 -13.25
C ASP A 47 -3.21 -13.63 -14.68
N HIS A 48 -2.36 -14.56 -15.16
CA HIS A 48 -1.90 -14.55 -16.56
C HIS A 48 -3.09 -14.73 -17.52
N PRO A 49 -3.36 -13.73 -18.39
CA PRO A 49 -4.40 -13.87 -19.38
C PRO A 49 -3.76 -14.48 -20.62
N ARG A 50 -3.98 -15.80 -20.85
CA ARG A 50 -4.29 -16.37 -22.18
C ARG A 50 -4.28 -17.90 -22.23
N HIS A 51 -5.42 -18.45 -22.70
CA HIS A 51 -5.53 -19.69 -23.49
C HIS A 51 -5.59 -21.08 -22.84
N SER A 52 -6.14 -21.25 -21.64
CA SER A 52 -6.67 -22.58 -21.23
C SER A 52 -8.13 -22.50 -20.80
N LEU A 53 -8.99 -22.26 -21.79
CA LEU A 53 -10.41 -22.62 -21.70
C LEU A 53 -10.50 -24.13 -21.53
N HIS A 54 -11.23 -24.57 -20.50
CA HIS A 54 -11.37 -25.95 -20.02
C HIS A 54 -10.23 -26.44 -19.13
N GLN A 55 -10.29 -26.11 -17.84
CA GLN A 55 -10.65 -27.09 -16.81
C GLN A 55 -10.57 -26.48 -15.40
N LEU A 56 -11.57 -26.86 -14.59
CA LEU A 56 -11.76 -26.69 -13.15
C LEU A 56 -12.22 -25.31 -12.62
N PRO A 57 -13.39 -25.26 -11.93
CA PRO A 57 -13.80 -24.11 -11.14
C PRO A 57 -12.95 -24.12 -9.85
N LEU A 58 -11.69 -23.68 -9.95
CA LEU A 58 -10.93 -23.37 -8.74
C LEU A 58 -11.66 -22.21 -8.07
N ARG A 59 -12.43 -22.54 -7.01
CA ARG A 59 -13.05 -21.59 -6.08
C ARG A 59 -12.05 -20.48 -5.84
N ARG A 60 -12.35 -19.26 -6.32
CA ARG A 60 -11.55 -18.07 -6.06
C ARG A 60 -11.33 -18.00 -4.55
N PRO A 61 -10.11 -18.17 -4.02
CA PRO A 61 -9.92 -17.99 -2.59
C PRO A 61 -10.23 -16.52 -2.31
N ARG A 62 -11.29 -16.26 -1.55
CA ARG A 62 -11.52 -14.95 -0.94
C ARG A 62 -10.47 -14.80 0.16
N LEU A 63 -9.26 -14.40 -0.23
CA LEU A 63 -8.24 -14.04 0.73
C LEU A 63 -8.77 -12.87 1.56
N PRO A 64 -8.66 -12.92 2.90
CA PRO A 64 -9.16 -11.86 3.75
C PRO A 64 -8.38 -10.57 3.45
N HIS A 65 -9.10 -9.45 3.41
CA HIS A 65 -8.55 -8.13 3.08
C HIS A 65 -7.28 -7.78 3.88
N PRO A 66 -7.20 -8.03 5.20
CA PRO A 66 -5.99 -7.76 5.98
C PRO A 66 -4.79 -8.57 5.51
N LEU A 67 -4.99 -9.82 5.07
CA LEU A 67 -3.88 -10.66 4.60
C LEU A 67 -3.27 -10.10 3.31
N LEU A 68 -4.10 -9.62 2.37
CA LEU A 68 -3.62 -9.00 1.13
C LEU A 68 -2.82 -7.72 1.42
N ASP A 69 -3.33 -6.94 2.35
CA ASP A 69 -2.78 -5.65 2.76
C ASP A 69 -1.45 -5.80 3.53
N THR A 70 -1.40 -6.68 4.53
CA THR A 70 -0.16 -7.07 5.24
C THR A 70 0.88 -7.69 4.30
N SER A 71 0.44 -8.44 3.30
CA SER A 71 1.38 -9.05 2.36
C SER A 71 1.94 -8.06 1.37
N LEU A 72 1.13 -7.08 0.92
CA LEU A 72 1.59 -6.01 0.06
C LEU A 72 2.62 -5.15 0.79
N SER A 73 2.35 -4.77 2.05
CA SER A 73 3.32 -4.03 2.86
C SER A 73 4.59 -4.85 3.10
N ALA A 74 4.47 -6.15 3.41
CA ALA A 74 5.61 -7.04 3.57
C ALA A 74 6.46 -7.14 2.29
N TYR A 75 5.85 -7.30 1.10
CA TYR A 75 6.59 -7.35 -0.17
C TYR A 75 7.26 -6.01 -0.50
N ALA A 76 6.58 -4.89 -0.22
CA ALA A 76 7.14 -3.56 -0.42
C ALA A 76 8.38 -3.33 0.46
N LEU A 77 8.31 -3.72 1.74
CA LEU A 77 9.41 -3.60 2.70
C LEU A 77 10.53 -4.63 2.46
N SER A 78 10.21 -5.81 1.91
CA SER A 78 11.16 -6.89 1.69
C SER A 78 11.90 -6.80 0.34
N ASP A 79 12.01 -5.63 -0.26
CA ASP A 79 12.76 -5.43 -1.51
C ASP A 79 12.12 -6.10 -2.76
N HIS A 80 10.82 -6.41 -2.76
CA HIS A 80 10.11 -6.99 -3.92
C HIS A 80 8.98 -6.07 -4.44
N SER A 81 9.35 -4.90 -4.96
CA SER A 81 8.41 -3.84 -5.40
C SER A 81 7.55 -4.30 -6.57
N ASP A 82 8.11 -5.10 -7.48
CA ASP A 82 7.38 -5.65 -8.63
C ASP A 82 6.24 -6.57 -8.21
N LEU A 83 6.48 -7.43 -7.21
CA LEU A 83 5.44 -8.32 -6.66
C LEU A 83 4.41 -7.54 -5.88
N ALA A 84 4.84 -6.54 -5.08
CA ALA A 84 3.95 -5.66 -4.36
C ALA A 84 3.03 -4.88 -5.32
N PHE A 85 3.56 -4.40 -6.45
CA PHE A 85 2.79 -3.73 -7.49
C PHE A 85 1.84 -4.67 -8.24
N GLN A 86 2.26 -5.91 -8.54
CA GLN A 86 1.36 -6.92 -9.12
C GLN A 86 0.20 -7.25 -8.18
N LEU A 87 0.47 -7.38 -6.88
CA LEU A 87 -0.55 -7.60 -5.86
C LEU A 87 -1.51 -6.41 -5.75
N PHE A 88 -0.98 -5.17 -5.77
CA PHE A 88 -1.77 -3.94 -5.81
C PHE A 88 -2.71 -3.90 -7.02
N ASN A 89 -2.21 -4.20 -8.22
CA ASN A 89 -3.01 -4.26 -9.44
C ASN A 89 -4.11 -5.32 -9.36
N LYS A 90 -3.83 -6.44 -8.68
CA LYS A 90 -4.82 -7.48 -8.45
C LYS A 90 -5.90 -7.03 -7.46
N MET A 91 -5.52 -6.37 -6.36
CA MET A 91 -6.46 -5.75 -5.42
C MET A 91 -7.36 -4.73 -6.14
N LYS A 92 -6.78 -3.90 -7.02
CA LYS A 92 -7.50 -2.96 -7.88
C LYS A 92 -8.51 -3.65 -8.79
N ARG A 93 -8.11 -4.71 -9.52
CA ARG A 93 -8.99 -5.51 -10.40
C ARG A 93 -10.17 -6.11 -9.62
N LEU A 94 -9.93 -6.49 -8.38
CA LEU A 94 -10.94 -7.05 -7.47
C LEU A 94 -11.74 -5.98 -6.72
N ARG A 95 -11.48 -4.69 -6.94
CA ARG A 95 -12.10 -3.55 -6.23
C ARG A 95 -11.93 -3.64 -4.70
N ILE A 96 -10.79 -4.18 -4.27
CA ILE A 96 -10.36 -4.26 -2.87
C ILE A 96 -9.51 -3.01 -2.59
N LYS A 97 -9.85 -2.24 -1.56
CA LYS A 97 -9.20 -0.95 -1.23
C LYS A 97 -8.02 -1.19 -0.27
N PRO A 98 -6.76 -1.20 -0.72
CA PRO A 98 -5.63 -1.31 0.19
C PRO A 98 -5.66 -0.18 1.22
N ASN A 99 -5.08 -0.43 2.39
CA ASN A 99 -5.00 0.60 3.41
C ASN A 99 -4.02 1.72 2.95
N LEU A 100 -4.10 2.89 3.60
CA LEU A 100 -3.25 4.03 3.27
C LEU A 100 -1.75 3.76 3.53
N LEU A 101 -1.42 3.12 4.65
CA LEU A 101 -0.05 2.78 5.04
C LEU A 101 0.61 1.80 4.05
N THR A 102 -0.13 0.85 3.53
CA THR A 102 0.25 -0.13 2.52
C THR A 102 0.57 0.57 1.20
N CYS A 103 -0.23 1.58 0.83
CA CYS A 103 0.08 2.45 -0.31
C CYS A 103 1.34 3.28 -0.05
N HIS A 104 1.53 3.82 1.16
CA HIS A 104 2.76 4.53 1.52
C HIS A 104 4.00 3.62 1.43
N SER A 105 3.92 2.40 1.97
CA SER A 105 5.03 1.43 1.88
C SER A 105 5.36 1.10 0.44
N LEU A 106 4.35 0.88 -0.42
CA LEU A 106 4.56 0.63 -1.84
C LEU A 106 5.19 1.84 -2.56
N LEU A 107 4.67 3.05 -2.33
CA LEU A 107 5.20 4.28 -2.91
C LEU A 107 6.64 4.50 -2.46
N SER A 108 6.92 4.49 -1.16
CA SER A 108 8.27 4.65 -0.61
C SER A 108 9.23 3.59 -1.15
N SER A 109 8.78 2.34 -1.26
CA SER A 109 9.56 1.25 -1.86
C SER A 109 9.90 1.49 -3.32
N LEU A 110 9.01 2.09 -4.13
CA LEU A 110 9.27 2.38 -5.54
C LEU A 110 10.28 3.52 -5.69
N VAL A 111 10.16 4.55 -4.85
CA VAL A 111 10.98 5.76 -4.87
C VAL A 111 12.40 5.48 -4.35
N CYS A 112 12.53 4.87 -3.18
CA CYS A 112 13.84 4.72 -2.51
C CYS A 112 14.79 3.75 -3.20
N ARG A 113 14.28 2.78 -3.98
CA ARG A 113 15.10 1.68 -4.53
C ARG A 113 15.58 1.89 -5.95
N HIS A 114 14.82 2.64 -6.74
CA HIS A 114 15.21 2.98 -8.10
C HIS A 114 15.21 4.50 -8.27
N PRO A 115 16.07 5.22 -7.53
CA PRO A 115 16.20 6.66 -7.73
C PRO A 115 16.59 6.93 -9.19
N HIS A 116 15.92 7.90 -9.82
CA HIS A 116 16.09 8.30 -11.22
C HIS A 116 15.63 7.28 -12.28
N SER A 117 14.91 6.21 -11.91
CA SER A 117 14.29 5.33 -12.92
C SER A 117 12.97 5.94 -13.39
N SER A 118 12.92 6.39 -14.64
CA SER A 118 11.67 6.88 -15.24
C SER A 118 10.52 5.85 -15.14
N HIS A 119 10.86 4.56 -15.04
CA HIS A 119 9.89 3.51 -14.79
C HIS A 119 9.28 3.56 -13.38
N SER A 120 10.10 3.72 -12.32
CA SER A 120 9.58 3.74 -10.95
C SER A 120 8.74 4.99 -10.69
N ILE A 121 9.13 6.14 -11.25
CA ILE A 121 8.38 7.40 -11.17
C ILE A 121 7.04 7.30 -11.90
N HIS A 122 7.01 6.64 -13.06
CA HIS A 122 5.74 6.37 -13.75
C HIS A 122 4.84 5.45 -12.91
N LEU A 123 5.41 4.40 -12.29
CA LEU A 123 4.67 3.50 -11.42
C LEU A 123 4.17 4.19 -10.15
N SER A 124 4.96 5.07 -9.51
CA SER A 124 4.57 5.81 -8.30
C SER A 124 3.34 6.70 -8.59
N LYS A 125 3.37 7.44 -9.70
CA LYS A 125 2.23 8.24 -10.19
C LYS A 125 1.03 7.38 -10.54
N GLN A 126 1.25 6.19 -11.13
CA GLN A 126 0.17 5.26 -11.42
C GLN A 126 -0.50 4.75 -10.13
N VAL A 127 0.30 4.32 -9.14
CA VAL A 127 -0.20 3.86 -7.82
C VAL A 127 -0.97 4.98 -7.13
N PHE A 128 -0.46 6.21 -7.16
CA PHE A 128 -1.16 7.36 -6.60
C PHE A 128 -2.54 7.55 -7.24
N ASN A 129 -2.60 7.69 -8.57
CA ASN A 129 -3.85 7.86 -9.30
C ASN A 129 -4.83 6.69 -9.11
N ASP A 130 -4.31 5.47 -9.04
CA ASP A 130 -5.12 4.28 -8.81
C ASP A 130 -5.65 4.21 -7.36
N SER A 131 -4.88 4.68 -6.39
CA SER A 131 -5.32 4.78 -4.99
C SER A 131 -6.48 5.79 -4.85
N LEU A 132 -6.38 6.94 -5.54
CA LEU A 132 -7.49 7.91 -5.64
C LEU A 132 -8.75 7.29 -6.25
N LYS A 133 -8.61 6.53 -7.36
CA LYS A 133 -9.75 5.83 -8.01
C LYS A 133 -10.37 4.74 -7.15
N LEU A 134 -9.60 4.17 -6.21
CA LEU A 134 -10.08 3.22 -5.20
C LEU A 134 -10.69 3.92 -3.97
N GLY A 135 -10.73 5.25 -3.95
CA GLY A 135 -11.30 6.05 -2.87
C GLY A 135 -10.39 6.13 -1.65
N ILE A 136 -9.07 6.00 -1.82
CA ILE A 136 -8.08 6.23 -0.77
C ILE A 136 -7.77 7.72 -0.76
N THR A 137 -8.00 8.37 0.39
CA THR A 137 -7.69 9.79 0.58
C THR A 137 -6.20 9.92 0.91
N PRO A 138 -5.40 10.63 0.11
CA PRO A 138 -4.00 10.88 0.41
C PRO A 138 -3.87 11.82 1.61
N ASN A 139 -2.74 11.73 2.31
CA ASN A 139 -2.39 12.64 3.39
C ASN A 139 -1.06 13.35 3.06
N THR A 140 -0.62 14.25 3.95
CA THR A 140 0.66 14.96 3.84
C THR A 140 1.83 14.02 3.56
N THR A 141 1.88 12.86 4.22
CA THR A 141 2.93 11.85 3.97
C THR A 141 2.91 11.32 2.54
N THR A 142 1.74 11.04 1.95
CA THR A 142 1.63 10.61 0.55
C THR A 142 2.23 11.64 -0.38
N PHE A 143 1.89 12.92 -0.19
CA PHE A 143 2.39 14.01 -1.02
C PHE A 143 3.89 14.20 -0.84
N ASN A 144 4.40 14.16 0.40
CA ASN A 144 5.84 14.28 0.65
C ASN A 144 6.65 13.19 -0.07
N ILE A 145 6.15 11.95 -0.13
CA ILE A 145 6.79 10.86 -0.88
C ILE A 145 6.85 11.17 -2.39
N LEU A 146 5.75 11.66 -2.97
CA LEU A 146 5.68 11.97 -4.41
C LEU A 146 6.47 13.23 -4.79
N ILE A 147 6.50 14.23 -3.91
CA ILE A 147 7.31 15.44 -4.08
C ILE A 147 8.79 15.07 -4.06
N HIS A 148 9.21 14.24 -3.10
CA HIS A 148 10.57 13.70 -3.06
C HIS A 148 10.91 12.92 -4.34
N ASP A 149 10.02 12.06 -4.83
CA ASP A 149 10.20 11.34 -6.09
C ASP A 149 10.37 12.29 -7.29
N SER A 150 9.58 13.36 -7.35
CA SER A 150 9.63 14.36 -8.42
C SER A 150 10.92 15.20 -8.36
N CYS A 151 11.39 15.51 -7.16
CA CYS A 151 12.69 16.15 -6.91
C CYS A 151 13.85 15.26 -7.39
N LEU A 152 13.81 13.96 -7.11
CA LEU A 152 14.81 13.02 -7.63
C LEU A 152 14.82 12.99 -9.16
N ASP A 153 13.70 13.16 -9.84
CA ASP A 153 13.63 13.23 -11.31
C ASP A 153 14.10 14.59 -11.90
N ASN A 154 14.61 15.51 -11.07
CA ASN A 154 14.87 16.91 -11.42
C ASN A 154 13.64 17.64 -12.00
N ASN A 155 12.43 17.17 -11.68
CA ASN A 155 11.19 17.72 -12.19
C ASN A 155 10.51 18.62 -11.16
N PHE A 156 11.15 19.76 -10.90
CA PHE A 156 10.68 20.75 -9.92
C PHE A 156 9.27 21.28 -10.21
N ASN A 157 8.88 21.38 -11.49
CA ASN A 157 7.54 21.82 -11.86
C ASN A 157 6.46 20.86 -11.35
N ASP A 158 6.74 19.55 -11.41
CA ASP A 158 5.84 18.52 -10.91
C ASP A 158 5.79 18.51 -9.38
N ALA A 159 6.95 18.66 -8.73
CA ALA A 159 7.04 18.80 -7.28
C ALA A 159 6.20 19.99 -6.75
N LEU A 160 6.30 21.16 -7.39
CA LEU A 160 5.50 22.34 -7.05
C LEU A 160 4.00 22.13 -7.34
N SER A 161 3.67 21.47 -8.44
CA SER A 161 2.28 21.11 -8.77
C SER A 161 1.68 20.19 -7.70
N LEU A 162 2.41 19.17 -7.26
CA LEU A 162 1.99 18.27 -6.18
C LEU A 162 1.82 19.02 -4.86
N MET A 163 2.73 19.93 -4.52
CA MET A 163 2.62 20.78 -3.33
C MET A 163 1.36 21.65 -3.37
N ASN A 164 1.02 22.24 -4.52
CA ASN A 164 -0.20 23.01 -4.69
C ASN A 164 -1.46 22.14 -4.60
N GLN A 165 -1.44 20.91 -5.12
CA GLN A 165 -2.57 19.98 -5.03
C GLN A 165 -2.87 19.55 -3.59
N MET A 166 -1.96 19.70 -2.63
CA MET A 166 -2.20 19.34 -1.24
C MET A 166 -3.45 20.03 -0.67
N SER A 167 -3.71 21.29 -1.04
CA SER A 167 -4.87 22.04 -0.57
C SER A 167 -6.20 21.43 -1.01
N ASP A 168 -6.23 20.81 -2.20
CA ASP A 168 -7.43 20.17 -2.75
C ASP A 168 -7.85 18.93 -1.93
N PHE A 169 -6.89 18.35 -1.20
CA PHE A 169 -7.10 17.20 -0.31
C PHE A 169 -7.13 17.59 1.18
N ALA A 170 -7.35 18.87 1.49
CA ALA A 170 -7.31 19.40 2.86
C ALA A 170 -6.00 19.09 3.61
N CYS A 171 -4.91 18.93 2.87
CA CYS A 171 -3.56 18.78 3.39
C CYS A 171 -2.81 20.10 3.22
N SER A 172 -1.84 20.37 4.08
CA SER A 172 -0.98 21.54 3.95
C SER A 172 0.49 21.10 3.91
N PRO A 173 1.33 21.77 3.09
CA PRO A 173 2.77 21.57 3.12
C PRO A 173 3.30 21.72 4.54
N ASP A 174 4.17 20.80 4.96
CA ASP A 174 4.86 20.84 6.25
C ASP A 174 6.34 21.16 6.06
N ASN A 175 7.09 21.22 7.16
CA ASN A 175 8.53 21.47 7.12
C ASN A 175 9.25 20.42 6.26
N ILE A 176 8.78 19.18 6.23
CA ILE A 176 9.35 18.11 5.39
C ILE A 176 9.12 18.45 3.91
N THR A 177 7.92 18.91 3.54
CA THR A 177 7.60 19.32 2.17
C THR A 177 8.56 20.42 1.69
N TYR A 178 8.72 21.49 2.48
CA TYR A 178 9.58 22.61 2.10
C TYR A 178 11.05 22.22 2.05
N ASN A 179 11.54 21.48 3.04
CA ASN A 179 12.93 21.01 3.05
C ASN A 179 13.22 20.11 1.85
N THR A 180 12.29 19.20 1.51
CA THR A 180 12.43 18.30 0.36
C THR A 180 12.60 19.06 -0.96
N ILE A 181 11.88 20.17 -1.15
CA ILE A 181 11.98 20.99 -2.36
C ILE A 181 13.25 21.84 -2.36
N LEU A 182 13.67 22.34 -1.19
CA LEU A 182 14.88 23.17 -1.05
C LEU A 182 16.19 22.36 -1.15
N ASP A 183 16.17 21.10 -0.73
CA ASP A 183 17.31 20.18 -0.75
C ASP A 183 17.54 19.53 -2.13
N ALA A 184 16.57 19.64 -3.03
CA ALA A 184 16.60 19.09 -4.39
C ALA A 184 17.42 19.97 -5.36
#